data_AF-A0A484B3R6-F1
#
_entry.id   AF-A0A484B3R6-F1
#
_cell.length_a   1.000
_cell.length_b   1.000
_cell.length_c   1.000
_cell.angle_alpha   90.00
_cell.angle_beta   90.00
_cell.angle_gamma   90.00
#
_symmetry.space_group_name_H-M   'P 1'
#
loop_
_entity.id
_entity.type
_entity.pdbx_description
1 polymer ?
#
loop_
_entity_poly.entity_id
_entity_poly.type
_entity_poly.pdbx_seq_one_letter_code
_entity_poly.pdbx_strand_id
1 'polypeptide(L)'
;MALRVQFENNDDIGVFSKLTNTYCLVAIGGSETFYSAYEAELAETIPVVHANIGGCRIIGRLTVGNRNGLLVPHSTTDEELQHLRNSLPDAVKIQRVEERLSALGNVIACNDYVALVHPDLDKETEEIIADVLNVEVFRQTIADNTLVGSYTVLSNQGGMVHPKTSIQDQDELSSLLQVPLVAGTVNRGSEVLAAGMVVNDWISFVGMNTTATEISVIESVFKLNQAQPATVTTKLRAALIEEISRSRRAGSSSGPSTSRRATRNNSANAAAERPKINEADLEGKSPEEVEMLKTMGFCTFDTTKNKKVEGNDVGEVHVILKRKYRQYMNRKGGFNRPLDFVA
;
A
#
# COMPACT_ATOMS: atom_id res chain seq x y z
N MET A 1 4.00 -3.52 3.54
CA MET A 1 4.26 -2.56 2.44
C MET A 1 3.01 -2.37 1.59
N ALA A 2 2.86 -1.24 0.89
CA ALA A 2 1.74 -1.01 -0.05
C ALA A 2 2.17 -1.20 -1.51
N LEU A 3 1.50 -2.09 -2.24
CA LEU A 3 1.84 -2.43 -3.63
C LEU A 3 0.80 -1.90 -4.60
N ARG A 4 1.29 -1.37 -5.73
CA ARG A 4 0.43 -0.88 -6.80
C ARG A 4 0.05 -2.00 -7.75
N VAL A 5 -1.25 -2.13 -8.02
CA VAL A 5 -1.79 -3.17 -8.91
C VAL A 5 -2.88 -2.58 -9.81
N GLN A 6 -3.16 -3.24 -10.94
CA GLN A 6 -4.23 -2.85 -11.86
C GLN A 6 -4.97 -4.08 -12.38
N PHE A 7 -6.30 -3.98 -12.51
CA PHE A 7 -7.13 -5.04 -13.07
C PHE A 7 -7.72 -4.58 -14.41
N GLU A 8 -7.31 -5.18 -15.53
CA GLU A 8 -7.85 -4.89 -16.88
C GLU A 8 -7.92 -3.39 -17.25
N ASN A 9 -6.94 -2.59 -16.82
CA ASN A 9 -6.87 -1.11 -16.92
C ASN A 9 -7.73 -0.31 -15.93
N ASN A 10 -8.34 -0.97 -14.95
CA ASN A 10 -9.02 -0.33 -13.84
C ASN A 10 -8.15 -0.34 -12.57
N ASP A 11 -8.13 0.80 -11.87
CA ASP A 11 -7.37 0.98 -10.64
C ASP A 11 -8.20 0.67 -9.38
N ASP A 12 -9.49 0.36 -9.55
CA ASP A 12 -10.41 0.00 -8.46
C ASP A 12 -10.25 -1.46 -8.04
N ILE A 13 -9.08 -1.81 -7.50
CA ILE A 13 -8.73 -3.18 -7.14
C ILE A 13 -9.68 -3.79 -6.11
N GLY A 14 -10.12 -3.03 -5.11
CA GLY A 14 -11.02 -3.51 -4.05
C GLY A 14 -12.43 -3.84 -4.53
N VAL A 15 -12.75 -3.56 -5.79
CA VAL A 15 -13.94 -4.12 -6.45
C VAL A 15 -13.74 -5.59 -6.84
N PHE A 16 -12.53 -5.94 -7.26
CA PHE A 16 -12.18 -7.24 -7.86
C PHE A 16 -11.45 -8.18 -6.90
N SER A 17 -11.06 -7.71 -5.71
CA SER A 17 -10.43 -8.55 -4.69
C SER A 17 -11.00 -8.29 -3.31
N LYS A 18 -10.90 -9.32 -2.45
CA LYS A 18 -11.15 -9.20 -1.02
C LYS A 18 -9.95 -9.76 -0.28
N LEU A 19 -9.39 -8.96 0.62
CA LEU A 19 -8.23 -9.36 1.41
C LEU A 19 -8.63 -9.45 2.88
N THR A 20 -8.25 -10.55 3.53
CA THR A 20 -8.37 -10.75 4.97
C THR A 20 -7.03 -11.23 5.53
N ASN A 21 -6.97 -11.45 6.84
CA ASN A 21 -5.80 -12.01 7.50
C ASN A 21 -5.59 -13.51 7.24
N THR A 22 -6.59 -14.25 6.76
CA THR A 22 -6.49 -15.71 6.57
C THR A 22 -6.68 -16.19 5.14
N TYR A 23 -7.31 -15.41 4.29
CA TYR A 23 -7.55 -15.77 2.90
C TYR A 23 -7.67 -14.51 2.04
N CYS A 24 -7.40 -14.67 0.75
CA CYS A 24 -7.64 -13.65 -0.25
C CYS A 24 -8.53 -14.21 -1.36
N LEU A 25 -9.55 -13.44 -1.73
CA LEU A 25 -10.41 -13.74 -2.87
C LEU A 25 -10.02 -12.82 -4.03
N VAL A 26 -9.90 -13.38 -5.22
CA VAL A 26 -9.55 -12.65 -6.43
C VAL A 26 -10.53 -13.00 -7.55
N ALA A 27 -11.00 -12.01 -8.29
CA ALA A 27 -11.94 -12.21 -9.38
C ALA A 27 -11.33 -13.04 -10.52
N ILE A 28 -12.12 -13.92 -11.12
CA ILE A 28 -11.71 -14.64 -12.33
C ILE A 28 -11.69 -13.68 -13.52
N GLY A 29 -10.78 -13.93 -14.47
CA GLY A 29 -10.65 -13.15 -15.70
C GLY A 29 -9.69 -11.97 -15.61
N GLY A 30 -8.91 -11.85 -14.54
CA GLY A 30 -7.77 -10.92 -14.50
C GLY A 30 -6.59 -11.38 -15.36
N SER A 31 -5.67 -10.44 -15.62
CA SER A 31 -4.38 -10.74 -16.26
C SER A 31 -3.46 -11.50 -15.31
N GLU A 32 -2.54 -12.30 -15.86
CA GLU A 32 -1.53 -13.00 -15.04
C GLU A 32 -0.68 -12.03 -14.21
N THR A 33 -0.47 -10.81 -14.69
CA THR A 33 0.21 -9.75 -13.94
C THR A 33 -0.51 -9.40 -12.64
N PHE A 34 -1.85 -9.45 -12.65
CA PHE A 34 -2.68 -9.18 -11.48
C PHE A 34 -2.54 -10.30 -10.45
N TYR A 35 -2.71 -11.56 -10.88
CA TYR A 35 -2.57 -12.71 -9.99
C TYR A 35 -1.16 -12.84 -9.44
N SER A 36 -0.14 -12.65 -10.28
CA SER A 36 1.26 -12.70 -9.87
C SER A 36 1.58 -11.69 -8.77
N ALA A 37 0.98 -10.50 -8.78
CA ALA A 37 1.20 -9.49 -7.74
C ALA A 37 0.65 -9.92 -6.38
N TYR A 38 -0.49 -10.62 -6.36
CA TYR A 38 -1.07 -11.17 -5.13
C TYR A 38 -0.31 -12.42 -4.67
N GLU A 39 -0.08 -13.36 -5.58
CA GLU A 39 0.59 -14.63 -5.28
C GLU A 39 2.05 -14.44 -4.83
N ALA A 40 2.78 -13.48 -5.42
CA ALA A 40 4.17 -13.22 -5.04
C ALA A 40 4.33 -12.86 -3.56
N GLU A 41 3.34 -12.20 -2.96
CA GLU A 41 3.41 -11.73 -1.57
C GLU A 41 2.60 -12.61 -0.62
N LEU A 42 1.49 -13.18 -1.09
CA LEU A 42 0.52 -13.87 -0.24
C LEU A 42 0.67 -15.38 -0.24
N ALA A 43 1.16 -16.00 -1.33
CA ALA A 43 1.06 -17.45 -1.52
C ALA A 43 1.76 -18.28 -0.42
N GLU A 44 2.76 -17.73 0.25
CA GLU A 44 3.42 -18.41 1.38
C GLU A 44 2.61 -18.38 2.68
N THR A 45 1.68 -17.42 2.83
CA THR A 45 1.00 -17.13 4.11
C THR A 45 -0.50 -17.41 4.08
N ILE A 46 -1.19 -17.03 3.00
CA ILE A 46 -2.64 -17.18 2.87
C ILE A 46 -3.01 -17.71 1.48
N PRO A 47 -4.05 -18.55 1.35
CA PRO A 47 -4.56 -18.99 0.06
C PRO A 47 -5.16 -17.82 -0.72
N VAL A 48 -4.73 -17.70 -1.97
CA VAL A 48 -5.33 -16.81 -2.98
C VAL A 48 -6.31 -17.64 -3.79
N VAL A 49 -7.61 -17.34 -3.67
CA VAL A 49 -8.70 -18.12 -4.27
C VAL A 49 -9.32 -17.35 -5.42
N HIS A 50 -9.32 -17.96 -6.61
CA HIS A 50 -9.93 -17.38 -7.80
C HIS A 50 -11.42 -17.73 -7.82
N ALA A 51 -12.30 -16.75 -7.66
CA ALA A 51 -13.73 -16.98 -7.54
C ALA A 51 -14.56 -15.94 -8.30
N ASN A 52 -15.76 -16.34 -8.69
CA ASN A 52 -16.84 -15.45 -9.07
C ASN A 52 -17.95 -15.56 -8.03
N ILE A 53 -18.76 -14.50 -7.92
CA ILE A 53 -19.88 -14.44 -6.98
C ILE A 53 -21.12 -14.02 -7.76
N GLY A 54 -22.11 -14.90 -7.87
CA GLY A 54 -23.31 -14.70 -8.66
C GLY A 54 -23.00 -14.50 -10.15
N GLY A 55 -22.00 -15.21 -10.68
CA GLY A 55 -21.52 -15.04 -12.06
C GLY A 55 -20.84 -13.69 -12.33
N CYS A 56 -20.63 -12.86 -11.31
CA CYS A 56 -20.02 -11.54 -11.42
C CYS A 56 -18.55 -11.55 -10.99
N ARG A 57 -17.76 -10.66 -11.59
CA ARG A 57 -16.34 -10.44 -11.28
C ARG A 57 -16.11 -9.46 -10.13
N ILE A 58 -17.14 -8.81 -9.61
CA ILE A 58 -17.05 -7.75 -8.59
C ILE A 58 -17.07 -8.30 -7.17
N ILE A 59 -16.21 -9.29 -6.90
CA ILE A 59 -16.25 -10.07 -5.66
C ILE A 59 -16.00 -9.24 -4.39
N GLY A 60 -15.17 -8.19 -4.47
CA GLY A 60 -14.80 -7.37 -3.32
C GLY A 60 -15.97 -6.51 -2.82
N ARG A 61 -16.88 -6.14 -3.73
CA ARG A 61 -18.12 -5.42 -3.38
C ARG A 61 -19.26 -6.33 -3.00
N LEU A 62 -19.31 -7.53 -3.56
CA LEU A 62 -20.39 -8.48 -3.24
C LEU A 62 -20.16 -9.20 -1.92
N THR A 63 -18.90 -9.37 -1.48
CA THR A 63 -18.55 -10.17 -0.30
C THR A 63 -17.90 -9.35 0.80
N VAL A 64 -18.09 -9.83 2.03
CA VAL A 64 -17.51 -9.26 3.24
C VAL A 64 -17.01 -10.40 4.10
N GLY A 65 -15.84 -10.24 4.70
CA GLY A 65 -15.31 -11.27 5.56
C GLY A 65 -14.12 -10.77 6.36
N ASN A 66 -13.85 -11.51 7.41
CA ASN A 66 -12.71 -11.33 8.29
C ASN A 66 -12.00 -12.68 8.44
N ARG A 67 -11.12 -12.82 9.42
CA ARG A 67 -10.46 -14.10 9.70
C ARG A 67 -11.42 -15.26 10.01
N ASN A 68 -12.58 -14.98 10.59
CA ASN A 68 -13.46 -15.98 11.17
C ASN A 68 -14.57 -16.43 10.20
N GLY A 69 -14.99 -15.55 9.29
CA GLY A 69 -16.12 -15.82 8.42
C GLY A 69 -16.15 -15.02 7.12
N LEU A 70 -16.90 -15.54 6.16
CA LEU A 70 -17.16 -14.95 4.86
C LEU A 70 -18.68 -14.91 4.60
N LEU A 71 -19.19 -13.71 4.38
CA LEU A 71 -20.56 -13.45 3.98
C LEU A 71 -20.62 -13.30 2.46
N VAL A 72 -21.52 -14.07 1.86
CA VAL A 72 -21.79 -14.06 0.43
C VAL A 72 -23.27 -13.71 0.18
N PRO A 73 -23.60 -13.03 -0.93
CA PRO A 73 -24.99 -12.66 -1.22
C PRO A 73 -25.83 -13.89 -1.56
N HIS A 74 -27.16 -13.74 -1.51
CA HIS A 74 -28.09 -14.79 -1.94
C HIS A 74 -27.92 -15.20 -3.42
N SER A 75 -27.38 -14.32 -4.27
CA SER A 75 -27.15 -14.60 -5.70
C SER A 75 -26.01 -15.59 -5.98
N THR A 76 -25.20 -15.96 -4.98
CA THR A 76 -24.09 -16.91 -5.14
C THR A 76 -24.59 -18.30 -5.46
N THR A 77 -24.08 -18.92 -6.53
CA THR A 77 -24.52 -20.26 -6.95
C THR A 77 -23.97 -21.34 -6.00
N ASP A 78 -24.57 -22.54 -6.02
CA ASP A 78 -24.10 -23.65 -5.20
C ASP A 78 -22.71 -24.16 -5.62
N GLU A 79 -22.39 -24.07 -6.91
CA GLU A 79 -21.07 -24.40 -7.45
C GLU A 79 -19.99 -23.45 -6.92
N GLU A 80 -20.26 -22.13 -6.94
CA GLU A 80 -19.36 -21.11 -6.39
C GLU A 80 -19.15 -21.31 -4.89
N LEU A 81 -20.23 -21.60 -4.15
CA LEU A 81 -20.15 -21.81 -2.71
C LEU A 81 -19.35 -23.08 -2.39
N GLN A 82 -19.56 -24.17 -3.12
CA GLN A 82 -18.77 -25.39 -2.96
C GLN A 82 -17.30 -25.16 -3.28
N HIS A 83 -16.99 -24.38 -4.33
CA HIS A 83 -15.62 -23.99 -4.65
C HIS A 83 -14.96 -23.23 -3.49
N LEU A 84 -15.64 -22.22 -2.94
CA LEU A 84 -15.14 -21.48 -1.77
C LEU A 84 -14.90 -22.40 -0.56
N ARG A 85 -15.83 -23.31 -0.26
CA ARG A 85 -15.67 -24.27 0.85
C ARG A 85 -14.47 -25.20 0.68
N ASN A 86 -14.14 -25.58 -0.56
CA ASN A 86 -13.00 -26.46 -0.83
C ASN A 86 -11.66 -25.71 -0.77
N SER A 87 -11.65 -24.41 -1.04
CA SER A 87 -10.43 -23.60 -1.14
C SER A 87 -10.10 -22.81 0.13
N LEU A 88 -11.10 -22.45 0.94
CA LEU A 88 -10.88 -21.72 2.19
C LEU A 88 -10.52 -22.66 3.35
N PRO A 89 -9.79 -22.18 4.37
CA PRO A 89 -9.54 -22.96 5.58
C PRO A 89 -10.84 -23.30 6.31
N ASP A 90 -10.93 -24.50 6.90
CA ASP A 90 -12.10 -25.00 7.64
C ASP A 90 -12.54 -24.10 8.82
N ALA A 91 -11.63 -23.25 9.31
CA ALA A 91 -11.93 -22.29 10.37
C ALA A 91 -12.89 -21.17 9.91
N VAL A 92 -12.97 -20.90 8.61
CA VAL A 92 -13.77 -19.81 8.05
C VAL A 92 -15.20 -20.27 7.81
N LYS A 93 -16.16 -19.66 8.51
CA LYS A 93 -17.58 -19.93 8.31
C LYS A 93 -18.11 -19.17 7.09
N ILE A 94 -18.61 -19.90 6.08
CA ILE A 94 -19.22 -19.30 4.88
C ILE A 94 -20.74 -19.32 5.02
N GLN A 95 -21.38 -18.15 4.97
CA GLN A 95 -22.83 -18.01 5.10
C GLN A 95 -23.41 -17.12 3.99
N ARG A 96 -24.54 -17.57 3.41
CA ARG A 96 -25.36 -16.76 2.50
C ARG A 96 -26.24 -15.81 3.31
N VAL A 97 -26.29 -14.56 2.86
CA VAL A 97 -27.12 -13.50 3.45
C VAL A 97 -28.04 -12.92 2.37
N GLU A 98 -29.32 -12.79 2.70
CA GLU A 98 -30.28 -12.03 1.88
C GLU A 98 -30.29 -10.58 2.41
N GLU A 99 -29.88 -9.65 1.56
CA GLU A 99 -29.87 -8.22 1.86
C GLU A 99 -30.44 -7.48 0.63
N ARG A 100 -31.28 -6.47 0.85
CA ARG A 100 -32.06 -5.79 -0.20
C ARG A 100 -31.66 -4.35 -0.45
N LEU A 101 -30.93 -3.71 0.46
CA LEU A 101 -30.49 -2.32 0.32
C LEU A 101 -29.41 -2.18 -0.75
N SER A 102 -28.35 -2.98 -0.68
CA SER A 102 -27.17 -2.89 -1.56
C SER A 102 -26.28 -4.15 -1.48
N ALA A 103 -25.19 -4.19 -2.24
CA ALA A 103 -24.19 -5.23 -2.08
C ALA A 103 -23.56 -5.20 -0.68
N LEU A 104 -23.31 -6.38 -0.09
CA LEU A 104 -22.78 -6.55 1.27
C LEU A 104 -21.49 -5.74 1.51
N GLY A 105 -20.57 -5.73 0.54
CA GLY A 105 -19.29 -5.02 0.63
C GLY A 105 -19.39 -3.50 0.56
N ASN A 106 -20.54 -2.94 0.17
CA ASN A 106 -20.79 -1.50 0.26
C ASN A 106 -21.43 -1.11 1.59
N VAL A 107 -22.16 -2.05 2.19
CA VAL A 107 -23.00 -1.86 3.38
C VAL A 107 -22.22 -2.14 4.67
N ILE A 108 -21.20 -2.99 4.61
CA ILE A 108 -20.46 -3.47 5.78
C ILE A 108 -18.97 -3.18 5.61
N ALA A 109 -18.35 -2.57 6.62
CA ALA A 109 -16.92 -2.48 6.80
C ALA A 109 -16.52 -3.21 8.09
N CYS A 110 -15.60 -4.16 8.03
CA CYS A 110 -15.25 -4.98 9.20
C CYS A 110 -13.74 -5.16 9.35
N ASN A 111 -13.30 -5.30 10.60
CA ASN A 111 -12.02 -5.91 10.96
C ASN A 111 -12.28 -7.23 11.73
N ASP A 112 -11.29 -7.77 12.44
CA ASP A 112 -11.45 -9.05 13.16
C ASP A 112 -12.23 -8.91 14.49
N TYR A 113 -12.53 -7.69 14.95
CA TYR A 113 -13.13 -7.42 16.27
C TYR A 113 -14.47 -6.67 16.19
N VAL A 114 -14.59 -5.75 15.24
CA VAL A 114 -15.68 -4.79 15.10
C VAL A 114 -16.11 -4.67 13.64
N ALA A 115 -17.40 -4.48 13.42
CA ALA A 115 -17.99 -4.16 12.12
C ALA A 115 -18.85 -2.91 12.19
N LEU A 116 -18.72 -2.05 11.18
CA LEU A 116 -19.61 -0.95 10.90
C LEU A 116 -20.60 -1.36 9.81
N VAL A 117 -21.87 -1.06 10.04
CA VAL A 117 -22.96 -1.40 9.10
C VAL A 117 -23.84 -0.19 8.79
N HIS A 118 -24.57 -0.28 7.69
CA HIS A 118 -25.59 0.68 7.31
C HIS A 118 -26.67 0.83 8.42
N PRO A 119 -27.11 2.05 8.76
CA PRO A 119 -28.07 2.28 9.85
C PRO A 119 -29.41 1.55 9.69
N ASP A 120 -29.91 1.48 8.45
CA ASP A 120 -31.20 0.86 8.13
C ASP A 120 -31.13 -0.66 7.90
N LEU A 121 -30.02 -1.32 8.28
CA LEU A 121 -29.90 -2.78 8.14
C LEU A 121 -30.93 -3.51 9.02
N ASP A 122 -31.51 -4.59 8.49
CA ASP A 122 -32.42 -5.46 9.24
C ASP A 122 -31.70 -6.13 10.42
N LYS A 123 -32.42 -6.28 11.54
CA LYS A 123 -31.86 -6.90 12.76
C LYS A 123 -31.45 -8.35 12.56
N GLU A 124 -32.22 -9.10 11.77
CA GLU A 124 -31.89 -10.49 11.42
C GLU A 124 -30.53 -10.57 10.72
N THR A 125 -30.28 -9.66 9.77
CA THR A 125 -29.01 -9.58 9.04
C THR A 125 -27.87 -9.15 9.96
N GLU A 126 -28.11 -8.22 10.87
CA GLU A 126 -27.13 -7.79 11.88
C GLU A 126 -26.69 -8.95 12.79
N GLU A 127 -27.65 -9.75 13.29
CA GLU A 127 -27.37 -10.95 14.10
C GLU A 127 -26.54 -11.98 13.33
N ILE A 128 -26.87 -12.22 12.05
CA ILE A 128 -26.08 -13.13 11.19
C ILE A 128 -24.64 -12.62 11.02
N ILE A 129 -24.45 -11.32 10.83
CA ILE A 129 -23.11 -10.72 10.70
C ILE A 129 -22.31 -10.94 11.99
N ALA A 130 -22.92 -10.64 13.14
CA ALA A 130 -22.27 -10.79 14.44
C ALA A 130 -21.85 -12.25 14.70
N ASP A 131 -22.72 -13.21 14.40
CA ASP A 131 -22.47 -14.64 14.65
C ASP A 131 -21.44 -15.26 13.69
N VAL A 132 -21.47 -14.89 12.42
CA VAL A 132 -20.59 -15.46 11.39
C VAL A 132 -19.19 -14.86 11.47
N LEU A 133 -19.09 -13.53 11.59
CA LEU A 133 -17.82 -12.84 11.67
C LEU A 133 -17.24 -12.85 13.10
N ASN A 134 -18.07 -13.11 14.12
CA ASN A 134 -17.69 -13.07 15.53
C ASN A 134 -17.10 -11.69 15.91
N VAL A 135 -17.87 -10.64 15.62
CA VAL A 135 -17.52 -9.23 15.83
C VAL A 135 -18.68 -8.47 16.42
N GLU A 136 -18.37 -7.38 17.13
CA GLU A 136 -19.38 -6.43 17.57
C GLU A 136 -19.83 -5.56 16.39
N VAL A 137 -21.13 -5.42 16.19
CA VAL A 137 -21.71 -4.67 15.07
C VAL A 137 -22.21 -3.32 15.55
N PHE A 138 -21.80 -2.25 14.89
CA PHE A 138 -22.27 -0.88 15.15
C PHE A 138 -22.86 -0.25 13.90
N ARG A 139 -24.04 0.34 14.06
CA ARG A 139 -24.72 1.12 13.02
C ARG A 139 -24.17 2.53 13.03
N GLN A 140 -23.55 2.96 11.94
CA GLN A 140 -22.96 4.29 11.87
C GLN A 140 -22.95 4.85 10.44
N THR A 141 -22.80 6.17 10.32
CA THR A 141 -22.64 6.87 9.03
C THR A 141 -21.30 7.59 8.96
N ILE A 142 -20.78 7.79 7.74
CA ILE A 142 -19.43 8.31 7.53
C ILE A 142 -19.48 9.46 6.53
N ALA A 143 -19.19 10.68 7.01
CA ALA A 143 -19.34 11.92 6.25
C ALA A 143 -20.72 12.02 5.57
N ASP A 144 -21.79 11.81 6.33
CA ASP A 144 -23.19 11.78 5.88
C ASP A 144 -23.54 10.68 4.85
N ASN A 145 -22.61 9.75 4.57
CA ASN A 145 -22.88 8.60 3.73
C ASN A 145 -23.28 7.38 4.57
N THR A 146 -24.29 6.66 4.09
CA THR A 146 -24.76 5.43 4.74
C THR A 146 -24.00 4.18 4.28
N LEU A 147 -23.33 4.23 3.13
CA LEU A 147 -22.55 3.14 2.55
C LEU A 147 -21.15 3.06 3.17
N VAL A 148 -21.07 2.67 4.44
CA VAL A 148 -19.81 2.62 5.20
C VAL A 148 -18.74 1.76 4.54
N GLY A 149 -19.12 0.62 3.95
CA GLY A 149 -18.19 -0.31 3.27
C GLY A 149 -17.51 0.27 2.03
N SER A 150 -18.11 1.27 1.38
CA SER A 150 -17.50 1.94 0.23
C SER A 150 -16.48 3.01 0.63
N TYR A 151 -16.78 3.72 1.71
CA TYR A 151 -16.07 4.93 2.12
C TYR A 151 -15.09 4.70 3.26
N THR A 152 -15.02 3.47 3.77
CA THR A 152 -14.01 3.08 4.75
C THR A 152 -13.30 1.80 4.42
N VAL A 153 -12.07 1.75 4.89
CA VAL A 153 -11.23 0.57 4.85
C VAL A 153 -10.64 0.40 6.24
N LEU A 154 -10.85 -0.77 6.82
CA LEU A 154 -10.44 -1.08 8.19
C LEU A 154 -9.46 -2.26 8.19
N SER A 155 -8.47 -2.19 9.08
CA SER A 155 -7.68 -3.35 9.54
C SER A 155 -7.70 -3.39 11.07
N ASN A 156 -6.96 -4.33 11.66
CA ASN A 156 -6.84 -4.37 13.12
C ASN A 156 -5.87 -3.30 13.65
N GLN A 157 -5.03 -2.74 12.79
CA GLN A 157 -3.98 -1.77 13.18
C GLN A 157 -4.41 -0.31 13.01
N GLY A 158 -5.34 -0.05 12.10
CA GLY A 158 -5.79 1.29 11.73
C GLY A 158 -6.92 1.25 10.72
N GLY A 159 -7.41 2.42 10.35
CA GLY A 159 -8.43 2.56 9.32
C GLY A 159 -8.35 3.89 8.59
N MET A 160 -8.88 3.91 7.38
CA MET A 160 -9.02 5.13 6.59
C MET A 160 -10.50 5.42 6.32
N VAL A 161 -10.84 6.70 6.39
CA VAL A 161 -12.20 7.20 6.18
C VAL A 161 -12.25 8.26 5.09
N HIS A 162 -13.47 8.54 4.63
CA HIS A 162 -13.74 9.55 3.61
C HIS A 162 -13.06 10.91 3.93
N PRO A 163 -12.48 11.61 2.94
CA PRO A 163 -11.68 12.82 3.18
C PRO A 163 -12.46 13.99 3.80
N LYS A 164 -13.79 14.03 3.60
CA LYS A 164 -14.66 15.08 4.17
C LYS A 164 -15.18 14.77 5.58
N THR A 165 -14.75 13.66 6.18
CA THR A 165 -15.17 13.29 7.54
C THR A 165 -14.65 14.33 8.54
N SER A 166 -15.49 14.81 9.44
CA SER A 166 -15.07 15.80 10.43
C SER A 166 -14.06 15.18 11.41
N ILE A 167 -13.24 16.01 12.05
CA ILE A 167 -12.27 15.53 13.05
C ILE A 167 -13.01 14.95 14.28
N GLN A 168 -14.18 15.51 14.62
CA GLN A 168 -15.02 15.02 15.70
C GLN A 168 -15.52 13.60 15.42
N ASP A 169 -16.04 13.35 14.21
CA ASP A 169 -16.52 12.01 13.83
C ASP A 169 -15.35 11.01 13.74
N GLN A 170 -14.16 11.46 13.31
CA GLN A 170 -12.96 10.63 13.30
C GLN A 170 -12.56 10.19 14.71
N ASP A 171 -12.58 11.11 15.68
CA ASP A 171 -12.25 10.81 17.08
C ASP A 171 -13.31 9.89 17.73
N GLU A 172 -14.59 10.09 17.42
CA GLU A 172 -15.68 9.22 17.87
C GLU A 172 -15.52 7.81 17.31
N LEU A 173 -15.34 7.68 15.98
CA LEU A 173 -15.12 6.40 15.32
C LEU A 173 -13.84 5.71 15.80
N SER A 174 -12.77 6.47 16.06
CA SER A 174 -11.51 5.92 16.57
C SER A 174 -11.68 5.39 17.99
N SER A 175 -12.47 6.07 18.83
CA SER A 175 -12.81 5.62 20.18
C SER A 175 -13.68 4.35 20.15
N LEU A 176 -14.63 4.28 19.21
CA LEU A 176 -15.52 3.13 19.04
C LEU A 176 -14.77 1.90 18.50
N LEU A 177 -13.95 2.07 17.46
CA LEU A 177 -13.21 0.97 16.83
C LEU A 177 -11.91 0.61 17.58
N GLN A 178 -11.47 1.44 18.53
CA GLN A 178 -10.20 1.32 19.25
C GLN A 178 -8.95 1.30 18.35
N VAL A 179 -9.07 1.79 17.11
CA VAL A 179 -7.97 1.88 16.14
C VAL A 179 -7.82 3.32 15.64
N PRO A 180 -6.59 3.77 15.30
CA PRO A 180 -6.38 5.10 14.75
C PRO A 180 -7.03 5.22 13.36
N LEU A 181 -7.78 6.29 13.16
CA LEU A 181 -8.42 6.62 11.88
C LEU A 181 -7.81 7.88 11.28
N VAL A 182 -7.68 7.88 9.95
CA VAL A 182 -7.23 9.06 9.20
C VAL A 182 -8.10 9.24 7.96
N ALA A 183 -8.53 10.48 7.74
CA ALA A 183 -9.19 10.86 6.50
C ALA A 183 -8.17 10.98 5.35
N GLY A 184 -8.47 10.38 4.19
CA GLY A 184 -7.56 10.41 3.04
C GLY A 184 -8.24 10.03 1.73
N THR A 185 -7.45 9.93 0.68
CA THR A 185 -7.90 9.56 -0.67
C THR A 185 -7.01 8.47 -1.28
N VAL A 186 -7.51 7.87 -2.36
CA VAL A 186 -6.78 6.89 -3.18
C VAL A 186 -6.84 7.28 -4.65
N ASN A 187 -6.02 6.67 -5.51
CA ASN A 187 -6.13 6.84 -6.95
C ASN A 187 -6.15 8.32 -7.43
N ARG A 188 -5.32 9.19 -6.83
CA ARG A 188 -5.23 10.63 -7.14
C ARG A 188 -6.49 11.42 -6.76
N GLY A 189 -6.95 11.25 -5.51
CA GLY A 189 -8.07 12.04 -4.98
C GLY A 189 -9.44 11.38 -5.10
N SER A 190 -9.52 10.08 -5.39
CA SER A 190 -10.77 9.32 -5.29
C SER A 190 -11.20 9.22 -3.82
N GLU A 191 -12.47 9.53 -3.60
CA GLU A 191 -13.13 9.50 -2.28
C GLU A 191 -13.56 8.07 -1.90
N VAL A 192 -13.62 7.15 -2.87
CA VAL A 192 -14.09 5.77 -2.67
C VAL A 192 -12.91 4.87 -2.29
N LEU A 193 -12.58 4.87 -1.00
CA LEU A 193 -11.40 4.16 -0.48
C LEU A 193 -11.45 2.65 -0.75
N ALA A 194 -12.57 1.99 -0.46
CA ALA A 194 -12.69 0.54 -0.63
C ALA A 194 -12.73 0.10 -2.11
N ALA A 195 -12.86 1.03 -3.06
CA ALA A 195 -12.66 0.71 -4.47
C ALA A 195 -11.17 0.66 -4.78
N GLY A 196 -10.44 1.70 -4.37
CA GLY A 196 -9.06 1.89 -4.79
C GLY A 196 -8.03 1.09 -3.98
N MET A 197 -8.40 0.50 -2.84
CA MET A 197 -7.48 -0.30 -2.04
C MET A 197 -8.13 -1.48 -1.33
N VAL A 198 -7.30 -2.46 -0.97
CA VAL A 198 -7.57 -3.49 0.04
C VAL A 198 -6.38 -3.59 0.98
N VAL A 199 -6.62 -3.99 2.23
CA VAL A 199 -5.60 -4.02 3.27
C VAL A 199 -5.82 -5.20 4.21
N ASN A 200 -4.71 -5.74 4.72
CA ASN A 200 -4.68 -6.57 5.91
C ASN A 200 -3.62 -6.01 6.88
N ASP A 201 -3.27 -6.75 7.92
CA ASP A 201 -2.37 -6.25 8.95
C ASP A 201 -0.90 -6.08 8.52
N TRP A 202 -0.47 -6.62 7.36
CA TRP A 202 0.93 -6.57 6.92
C TRP A 202 1.15 -6.08 5.47
N ILE A 203 0.14 -6.16 4.62
CA ILE A 203 0.19 -5.74 3.22
C ILE A 203 -1.06 -4.96 2.83
N SER A 204 -0.88 -4.02 1.90
CA SER A 204 -1.97 -3.34 1.22
C SER A 204 -1.76 -3.38 -0.28
N PHE A 205 -2.83 -3.58 -1.04
CA PHE A 205 -2.84 -3.43 -2.48
C PHE A 205 -3.65 -2.19 -2.84
N VAL A 206 -3.06 -1.32 -3.64
CA VAL A 206 -3.62 0.00 -4.01
C VAL A 206 -3.58 0.18 -5.52
N GLY A 207 -4.51 0.94 -6.08
CA GLY A 207 -4.57 1.16 -7.53
C GLY A 207 -3.32 1.85 -8.09
N MET A 208 -2.98 1.57 -9.35
CA MET A 208 -1.76 2.12 -10.00
C MET A 208 -1.69 3.64 -9.97
N ASN A 209 -2.83 4.32 -10.01
CA ASN A 209 -2.88 5.78 -9.99
C ASN A 209 -2.58 6.38 -8.62
N THR A 210 -2.60 5.60 -7.53
CA THR A 210 -2.35 6.09 -6.18
C THR A 210 -0.98 6.75 -6.06
N THR A 211 -0.98 8.02 -5.61
CA THR A 211 0.20 8.87 -5.50
C THR A 211 1.14 8.41 -4.40
N ALA A 212 2.42 8.80 -4.45
CA ALA A 212 3.38 8.46 -3.39
C ALA A 212 3.00 9.06 -2.02
N THR A 213 2.36 10.23 -2.02
CA THR A 213 1.83 10.86 -0.80
C THR A 213 0.69 10.07 -0.20
N GLU A 214 -0.26 9.61 -1.02
CA GLU A 214 -1.36 8.73 -0.55
C GLU A 214 -0.81 7.41 0.00
N ILE A 215 0.16 6.79 -0.70
CA ILE A 215 0.80 5.55 -0.22
C ILE A 215 1.50 5.76 1.13
N SER A 216 2.23 6.86 1.31
CA SER A 216 2.89 7.17 2.57
C SER A 216 1.89 7.28 3.73
N VAL A 217 0.70 7.83 3.48
CA VAL A 217 -0.37 7.91 4.48
C VAL A 217 -0.89 6.50 4.79
N ILE A 218 -1.21 5.70 3.77
CA ILE A 218 -1.69 4.31 3.93
C ILE A 218 -0.70 3.49 4.76
N GLU A 219 0.59 3.51 4.42
CA GLU A 219 1.62 2.75 5.14
C GLU A 219 1.77 3.20 6.60
N SER A 220 1.58 4.49 6.87
CA SER A 220 1.67 5.04 8.23
C SER A 220 0.47 4.66 9.09
N VAL A 221 -0.75 4.73 8.54
CA VAL A 221 -2.01 4.48 9.25
C VAL A 221 -2.15 3.00 9.59
N PHE A 222 -1.86 2.14 8.62
CA PHE A 222 -1.96 0.70 8.77
C PHE A 222 -0.68 0.05 9.33
N LYS A 223 0.35 0.84 9.67
CA LYS A 223 1.63 0.38 10.27
C LYS A 223 2.35 -0.72 9.49
N LEU A 224 2.23 -0.71 8.16
CA LEU A 224 2.71 -1.77 7.28
C LEU A 224 4.25 -1.91 7.21
N ASN A 225 4.99 -0.90 7.69
CA ASN A 225 6.46 -0.93 7.77
C ASN A 225 7.00 -1.60 9.04
N GLN A 226 6.17 -1.72 10.10
CA GLN A 226 6.56 -2.36 11.35
C GLN A 226 6.23 -3.86 11.37
N ALA A 227 5.27 -4.27 10.54
CA ALA A 227 4.88 -5.65 10.34
C ALA A 227 5.83 -6.37 9.36
N GLN A 228 7.09 -6.58 9.76
CA GLN A 228 7.83 -7.69 9.17
C GLN A 228 7.19 -8.99 9.65
N PRO A 229 6.93 -9.98 8.78
CA PRO A 229 6.38 -11.25 9.21
C PRO A 229 7.32 -11.83 10.28
N ALA A 230 6.75 -12.26 11.41
CA ALA A 230 7.49 -12.77 12.57
C ALA A 230 8.51 -13.87 12.21
N THR A 231 8.36 -14.51 11.05
CA THR A 231 9.29 -15.47 10.45
C THR A 231 10.68 -14.88 10.17
N VAL A 232 10.77 -13.61 9.71
CA VAL A 232 12.06 -12.97 9.39
C VAL A 232 12.81 -12.59 10.66
N THR A 233 12.12 -12.06 11.67
CA THR A 233 12.74 -11.74 12.96
C THR A 233 13.17 -13.00 13.72
N THR A 234 12.44 -14.12 13.54
CA THR A 234 12.83 -15.42 14.11
C THR A 234 14.03 -16.02 13.38
N LYS A 235 14.08 -15.96 12.03
CA LYS A 235 15.26 -16.40 11.25
C LYS A 235 16.50 -15.55 11.53
N LEU A 236 16.36 -14.23 11.63
CA LEU A 236 17.45 -13.32 11.97
C LEU A 236 17.93 -13.53 13.41
N ARG A 237 17.01 -13.73 14.37
CA ARG A 237 17.38 -14.09 15.75
C ARG A 237 18.03 -15.46 15.84
N ALA A 238 17.53 -16.46 15.13
CA ALA A 238 18.12 -17.80 15.09
C ALA A 238 19.54 -17.75 14.50
N ALA A 239 19.74 -17.02 13.40
CA ALA A 239 21.06 -16.82 12.79
C ALA A 239 22.01 -16.08 13.75
N LEU A 240 21.55 -15.02 14.44
CA LEU A 240 22.35 -14.29 15.42
C LEU A 240 22.72 -15.16 16.63
N ILE A 241 21.78 -15.97 17.13
CA ILE A 241 22.00 -16.91 18.24
C ILE A 241 22.99 -17.99 17.82
N GLU A 242 22.90 -18.47 16.58
CA GLU A 242 23.85 -19.43 16.04
C GLU A 242 25.26 -18.81 15.93
N GLU A 243 25.39 -17.57 15.49
CA GLU A 243 26.66 -16.84 15.40
C GLU A 243 27.28 -16.56 16.79
N ILE A 244 26.45 -16.19 17.76
CA ILE A 244 26.86 -16.04 19.17
C ILE A 244 27.27 -17.39 19.77
N SER A 245 26.61 -18.49 19.38
CA SER A 245 26.96 -19.83 19.85
C SER A 245 28.29 -20.33 19.24
N ARG A 246 28.60 -19.95 18.00
CA ARG A 246 29.86 -20.26 17.31
C ARG A 246 31.04 -19.48 17.92
N SER A 247 30.84 -18.21 18.29
CA SER A 247 31.90 -17.38 18.90
C SER A 247 32.28 -17.83 20.33
N ARG A 248 31.40 -18.56 21.03
CA ARG A 248 31.69 -19.11 22.38
C ARG A 248 32.36 -20.48 22.38
N ARG A 249 32.52 -21.16 21.23
CA ARG A 249 33.10 -22.52 21.16
C ARG A 249 34.50 -22.61 20.53
N ALA A 250 35.09 -21.51 20.06
CA ALA A 250 36.43 -21.52 19.47
C ALA A 250 37.52 -21.12 20.47
N GLY A 251 37.75 -21.97 21.48
CA GLY A 251 39.00 -22.00 22.25
C GLY A 251 39.76 -23.28 21.92
N SER A 252 41.00 -23.13 21.45
CA SER A 252 42.01 -24.17 21.13
C SER A 252 41.95 -24.83 19.74
N SER A 253 42.92 -24.49 18.87
CA SER A 253 44.04 -25.36 18.43
C SER A 253 44.62 -24.95 17.05
N SER A 254 45.90 -24.56 17.08
CA SER A 254 47.00 -24.74 16.11
C SER A 254 46.76 -25.13 14.64
N GLY A 255 47.43 -24.39 13.73
CA GLY A 255 48.02 -24.92 12.48
C GLY A 255 48.02 -23.94 11.29
N PRO A 256 49.18 -23.61 10.67
CA PRO A 256 49.24 -22.69 9.53
C PRO A 256 49.12 -23.46 8.21
N SER A 257 48.19 -23.05 7.34
CA SER A 257 48.16 -23.52 5.95
C SER A 257 48.02 -22.36 4.97
N THR A 258 49.01 -22.29 4.10
CA THR A 258 49.18 -21.47 2.92
C THR A 258 48.09 -21.72 1.88
N SER A 259 47.44 -20.65 1.37
CA SER A 259 47.11 -20.55 -0.07
C SER A 259 46.57 -19.19 -0.48
N ARG A 260 47.32 -18.57 -1.41
CA ARG A 260 46.84 -17.84 -2.60
C ARG A 260 45.86 -16.69 -2.39
N ARG A 261 46.48 -15.51 -2.29
CA ARG A 261 45.95 -14.17 -2.49
C ARG A 261 45.34 -14.03 -3.89
N ALA A 262 44.02 -13.91 -3.96
CA ALA A 262 43.30 -13.34 -5.09
C ALA A 262 42.81 -11.95 -4.68
N THR A 263 43.37 -10.92 -5.30
CA THR A 263 43.04 -9.52 -5.09
C THR A 263 41.63 -9.22 -5.63
N ARG A 264 40.66 -9.07 -4.73
CA ARG A 264 39.41 -8.35 -5.03
C ARG A 264 39.68 -6.86 -4.87
N ASN A 265 39.45 -6.11 -5.94
CA ASN A 265 39.38 -4.65 -5.92
C ASN A 265 38.18 -4.22 -5.07
N ASN A 266 38.43 -3.81 -3.83
CA ASN A 266 37.51 -2.94 -3.10
C ASN A 266 37.84 -1.51 -3.50
N SER A 267 37.01 -0.90 -4.34
CA SER A 267 36.96 0.56 -4.47
C SER A 267 36.44 1.12 -3.15
N ALA A 268 37.38 1.50 -2.29
CA ALA A 268 37.11 2.26 -1.08
C ALA A 268 36.43 3.57 -1.49
N ASN A 269 35.28 3.86 -0.86
CA ASN A 269 34.69 5.19 -0.84
C ASN A 269 35.75 6.17 -0.31
N ALA A 270 36.37 6.91 -1.22
CA ALA A 270 37.17 8.07 -0.85
C ALA A 270 36.20 9.09 -0.25
N ALA A 271 36.32 9.33 1.06
CA ALA A 271 35.71 10.48 1.69
C ALA A 271 36.22 11.72 0.94
N ALA A 272 35.31 12.45 0.29
CA ALA A 272 35.63 13.66 -0.45
C ALA A 272 36.43 14.62 0.45
N GLU A 273 37.63 15.00 0.02
CA GLU A 273 38.42 16.03 0.69
C GLU A 273 37.62 17.34 0.72
N ARG A 274 37.52 17.96 1.90
CA ARG A 274 36.91 19.29 2.04
C ARG A 274 37.77 20.32 1.29
N PRO A 275 37.18 21.26 0.54
CA PRO A 275 37.94 22.29 -0.16
C PRO A 275 38.72 23.16 0.84
N LYS A 276 40.00 23.42 0.55
CA LYS A 276 40.87 24.28 1.36
C LYS A 276 40.51 25.75 1.11
N ILE A 277 40.38 26.52 2.19
CA ILE A 277 40.10 27.97 2.15
C ILE A 277 41.38 28.67 1.64
N ASN A 278 41.28 29.42 0.55
CA ASN A 278 42.41 30.17 0.00
C ASN A 278 42.48 31.58 0.63
N GLU A 279 43.69 32.16 0.70
CA GLU A 279 43.93 33.48 1.30
C GLU A 279 43.14 34.61 0.63
N ALA A 280 42.77 34.44 -0.65
CA ALA A 280 41.94 35.39 -1.39
C ALA A 280 40.47 35.49 -0.89
N ASP A 281 39.94 34.45 -0.23
CA ASP A 281 38.55 34.45 0.24
C ASP A 281 38.35 35.21 1.58
N LEU A 282 39.47 35.67 2.16
CA LEU A 282 39.59 36.31 3.46
C LEU A 282 39.88 37.81 3.37
N GLU A 283 40.21 38.35 2.19
CA GLU A 283 40.47 39.78 2.02
C GLU A 283 39.19 40.61 2.20
N GLY A 284 39.26 41.62 3.09
CA GLY A 284 38.19 42.61 3.29
C GLY A 284 37.13 42.26 4.34
N LYS A 285 37.27 41.17 5.09
CA LYS A 285 36.34 40.78 6.18
C LYS A 285 36.89 41.05 7.57
N SER A 286 36.00 41.31 8.52
CA SER A 286 36.38 41.55 9.91
C SER A 286 36.89 40.27 10.61
N PRO A 287 37.73 40.38 11.65
CA PRO A 287 38.33 39.21 12.31
C PRO A 287 37.31 38.23 12.92
N GLU A 288 36.13 38.71 13.33
CA GLU A 288 35.05 37.86 13.88
C GLU A 288 34.32 37.05 12.79
N GLU A 289 34.17 37.62 11.59
CA GLU A 289 33.58 36.92 10.45
C GLU A 289 34.49 35.78 9.96
N VAL A 290 35.82 36.00 9.99
CA VAL A 290 36.82 35.00 9.59
C VAL A 290 36.78 33.75 10.49
N GLU A 291 36.57 33.91 11.79
CA GLU A 291 36.46 32.79 12.72
C GLU A 291 35.14 32.01 12.56
N MET A 292 34.04 32.72 12.26
CA MET A 292 32.75 32.11 11.99
C MET A 292 32.76 31.29 10.67
N LEU A 293 33.44 31.79 9.63
CA LEU A 293 33.67 31.11 8.35
C LEU A 293 34.49 29.82 8.50
N LYS A 294 35.54 29.84 9.32
CA LYS A 294 36.34 28.65 9.62
C LYS A 294 35.56 27.59 10.40
N THR A 295 34.65 28.00 11.27
CA THR A 295 33.86 27.08 12.11
C THR A 295 32.74 26.39 11.33
N MET A 296 32.12 27.10 10.38
CA MET A 296 30.99 26.59 9.57
C MET A 296 31.43 25.75 8.36
N GLY A 297 32.68 25.89 7.88
CA GLY A 297 33.25 25.02 6.84
C GLY A 297 32.68 25.22 5.42
N PHE A 298 31.98 26.32 5.17
CA PHE A 298 31.47 26.74 3.85
C PHE A 298 31.96 28.17 3.55
N CYS A 299 32.68 28.35 2.44
CA CYS A 299 33.28 29.65 2.11
C CYS A 299 32.62 30.40 0.94
N THR A 300 31.64 29.81 0.26
CA THR A 300 30.96 30.47 -0.87
C THR A 300 29.55 29.90 -1.11
N PHE A 301 28.58 30.76 -1.44
CA PHE A 301 27.22 30.37 -1.83
C PHE A 301 27.07 30.50 -3.35
N ASP A 302 27.69 29.57 -4.07
CA ASP A 302 27.71 29.57 -5.53
C ASP A 302 26.73 28.52 -6.07
N THR A 303 25.98 28.86 -7.13
CA THR A 303 24.99 27.93 -7.71
C THR A 303 25.69 26.93 -8.62
N THR A 304 25.32 25.65 -8.51
CA THR A 304 25.80 24.57 -9.40
C THR A 304 24.94 24.41 -10.67
N LYS A 305 23.96 25.27 -10.91
CA LYS A 305 23.10 25.19 -12.09
C LYS A 305 23.94 25.35 -13.37
N ASN A 306 23.85 24.36 -14.26
CA ASN A 306 24.62 24.27 -15.52
C ASN A 306 26.15 24.17 -15.38
N LYS A 307 26.67 23.88 -14.18
CA LYS A 307 28.11 23.59 -13.98
C LYS A 307 28.31 22.09 -13.84
N LYS A 308 29.30 21.53 -14.54
CA LYS A 308 29.66 20.11 -14.42
C LYS A 308 30.43 19.91 -13.10
N VAL A 309 29.93 19.04 -12.23
CA VAL A 309 30.62 18.65 -10.99
C VAL A 309 31.29 17.29 -11.23
N GLU A 310 32.60 17.21 -11.01
CA GLU A 310 33.35 15.96 -11.16
C GLU A 310 32.86 14.92 -10.15
N GLY A 311 32.57 13.70 -10.60
CA GLY A 311 32.02 12.61 -9.79
C GLY A 311 30.49 12.46 -9.81
N ASN A 312 29.75 13.36 -10.47
CA ASN A 312 28.30 13.24 -10.68
C ASN A 312 27.99 12.64 -12.06
N ASP A 313 28.37 11.37 -12.27
CA ASP A 313 28.30 10.70 -13.58
C ASP A 313 26.92 10.11 -13.91
N VAL A 314 25.96 10.18 -12.98
CA VAL A 314 24.59 9.66 -13.17
C VAL A 314 23.58 10.75 -12.84
N GLY A 315 22.96 11.31 -13.87
CA GLY A 315 21.82 12.20 -13.76
C GLY A 315 20.75 11.79 -14.76
N GLU A 316 19.58 11.39 -14.28
CA GLU A 316 18.43 11.04 -15.12
C GLU A 316 17.54 12.28 -15.28
N VAL A 317 17.33 12.73 -16.51
CA VAL A 317 16.46 13.87 -16.81
C VAL A 317 15.13 13.34 -17.32
N HIS A 318 14.10 13.36 -16.47
CA HIS A 318 12.75 12.96 -16.87
C HIS A 318 12.05 14.12 -17.62
N VAL A 319 12.31 14.23 -18.93
CA VAL A 319 11.69 15.25 -19.79
C VAL A 319 10.24 14.83 -20.09
N ILE A 320 9.27 15.47 -19.43
CA ILE A 320 7.84 15.27 -19.73
C ILE A 320 7.50 16.04 -21.00
N LEU A 321 7.63 15.37 -22.16
CA LEU A 321 7.11 15.86 -23.43
C LEU A 321 5.57 15.79 -23.41
N LYS A 322 4.92 16.91 -23.09
CA LYS A 322 3.47 17.06 -23.22
C LYS A 322 3.07 16.88 -24.69
N ARG A 323 2.56 15.70 -25.06
CA ARG A 323 1.98 15.45 -26.38
C ARG A 323 0.73 16.31 -26.55
N LYS A 324 0.81 17.38 -27.34
CA LYS A 324 -0.38 18.08 -27.83
C LYS A 324 -0.97 17.26 -28.99
N TYR A 325 -2.24 16.88 -28.88
CA TYR A 325 -2.98 16.24 -29.96
C TYR A 325 -3.05 17.19 -31.16
N ARG A 326 -2.65 16.70 -32.34
CA ARG A 326 -2.85 17.42 -33.60
C ARG A 326 -4.31 17.23 -34.01
N GLN A 327 -5.10 18.29 -33.90
CA GLN A 327 -6.45 18.31 -34.44
C GLN A 327 -6.36 18.43 -35.96
N TYR A 328 -6.58 17.33 -36.67
CA TYR A 328 -6.73 17.34 -38.11
C TYR A 328 -8.20 17.61 -38.45
N MET A 329 -8.51 18.83 -38.90
CA MET A 329 -9.74 19.04 -39.67
C MET A 329 -9.41 18.88 -41.15
N ASN A 330 -10.14 18.01 -41.84
CA ASN A 330 -10.14 17.92 -43.29
C ASN A 330 -10.68 19.23 -43.88
N ARG A 331 -9.80 20.13 -44.35
CA ARG A 331 -10.19 21.24 -45.22
C ARG A 331 -10.04 20.82 -46.68
N LYS A 332 -10.96 21.27 -47.54
CA LYS A 332 -10.79 21.24 -49.00
C LYS A 332 -9.56 22.10 -49.34
N GLY A 333 -8.43 21.50 -49.68
CA GLY A 333 -7.24 22.24 -50.12
C GLY A 333 -5.84 21.70 -49.79
N GLY A 334 -5.68 20.49 -49.24
CA GLY A 334 -4.38 19.80 -49.20
C GLY A 334 -3.70 19.68 -47.83
N PHE A 335 -2.76 18.73 -47.77
CA PHE A 335 -2.20 18.08 -46.58
C PHE A 335 -1.16 18.93 -45.83
N ASN A 336 -1.21 18.88 -44.49
CA ASN A 336 -0.21 19.37 -43.51
C ASN A 336 0.30 20.82 -43.62
N ARG A 337 -0.38 21.75 -42.93
CA ARG A 337 0.25 22.97 -42.37
C ARG A 337 0.06 23.02 -40.85
N PRO A 338 1.08 23.42 -40.06
CA PRO A 338 0.91 23.64 -38.62
C PRO A 338 -0.05 24.83 -38.38
N LEU A 339 -0.89 24.73 -37.36
CA LEU A 339 -1.76 25.83 -36.91
C LEU A 339 -0.92 26.96 -36.29
N ASP A 340 -1.20 28.20 -36.66
CA ASP A 340 -0.67 29.37 -35.96
C ASP A 340 -1.19 29.40 -34.52
N PHE A 341 -0.31 29.78 -33.59
CA PHE A 341 -0.65 29.91 -32.17
C PHE A 341 -1.63 31.07 -31.97
N VAL A 342 -2.79 30.78 -31.38
CA VAL A 342 -3.69 31.81 -30.86
C VAL A 342 -3.08 32.33 -29.56
N ALA A 343 -2.80 33.63 -29.51
CA ALA A 343 -2.29 34.35 -28.34
C ALA A 343 -3.34 34.43 -27.22
#